data_AF-A0A6N8U0F4-F1
#
_entry.id   AF-A0A6N8U0F4-F1
#
_cell.length_a   1.000
_cell.length_b   1.000
_cell.length_c   1.000
_cell.angle_alpha   90.00
_cell.angle_beta   90.00
_cell.angle_gamma   90.00
#
_symmetry.space_group_name_H-M   'P 1'
#
loop_
_entity.id
_entity.type
_entity.pdbx_description
1 polymer ?
#
loop_
_entity_poly.entity_id
_entity_poly.type
_entity_poly.pdbx_seq_one_letter_code
_entity_poly.pdbx_strand_id
1 'polypeptide(L)'
;MKQKTLSGIAMMLGLMLMITAFFPLQASAASPSLQNMIEIRDPDGNHDVNEAQAMINRLGRVDERILAHTNRAGVGIILMDQPLTELPEFEYLSGVTPRGWENTGRTWDDVPGAGGYTTAARIGYSNPGNGHSTINLELHEYGHAVDSYAAGFTVSGSQEFMDIMAQEKGNLFYDHEVPGYFDVPGEYFAETFAMYYLGGNASARLAERAPMTYQFMESFHNRLVTIQGTTGNTAEFSWDPLEGAAYYEVYRNDQLIDTTQDGYYQDSGLETSTTYDYHVRAMDQNDNPLLTSYFRTATTTNVSDAPVVDTAELEQTISEVEEVPAEARAPELQSALENAYALIEDDNAGQDQIDESVTVLTTALSNNDETKVPEEESSEEATAEESTESSTEEPMLEESTEEATTEESAEPSLEESTEEATAEPSTDEASTVEENTEEVTTEEEPAEEETSEAEIDTAQESEQATAQSSNTLLIIGGIVLFVLAAIAAIVLLARRK
;
A
#
# COMPACT_ATOMS: atom_id res chain seq x y z
N MET A 1 75.70 21.61 -24.89
CA MET A 1 75.45 20.16 -25.00
C MET A 1 75.56 19.56 -23.60
N LYS A 2 74.50 18.88 -23.11
CA LYS A 2 74.47 17.95 -21.95
C LYS A 2 74.87 18.54 -20.57
N GLN A 3 74.40 18.09 -19.41
CA GLN A 3 73.25 17.32 -18.91
C GLN A 3 73.26 17.56 -17.38
N LYS A 4 72.08 17.57 -16.75
CA LYS A 4 71.87 17.70 -15.29
C LYS A 4 72.26 16.42 -14.53
N THR A 5 72.61 16.55 -13.26
CA THR A 5 72.46 15.55 -12.19
C THR A 5 72.02 16.29 -10.91
N LEU A 6 70.73 16.32 -10.59
CA LEU A 6 70.03 15.43 -9.65
C LEU A 6 70.79 15.19 -8.32
N SER A 7 70.58 16.08 -7.36
CA SER A 7 70.63 15.80 -5.93
C SER A 7 69.45 16.52 -5.32
N GLY A 8 68.46 15.78 -4.79
CA GLY A 8 67.28 16.39 -4.19
C GLY A 8 66.01 15.56 -4.21
N ILE A 9 66.06 14.22 -4.08
CA ILE A 9 64.88 13.41 -3.71
C ILE A 9 65.37 12.21 -2.88
N ALA A 10 65.93 12.48 -1.70
CA ALA A 10 66.29 11.46 -0.70
C ALA A 10 65.79 11.85 0.70
N MET A 11 64.68 12.59 0.76
CA MET A 11 64.03 12.98 2.01
C MET A 11 62.51 12.96 1.83
N MET A 12 61.96 11.80 1.46
CA MET A 12 60.52 11.49 1.54
C MET A 12 60.34 9.96 1.45
N LEU A 13 61.10 9.22 2.26
CA LEU A 13 61.06 7.75 2.30
C LEU A 13 60.80 7.25 3.73
N GLY A 14 59.89 7.91 4.44
CA GLY A 14 59.56 7.54 5.80
C GLY A 14 58.34 8.27 6.34
N LEU A 15 57.18 8.09 5.71
CA LEU A 15 55.86 8.10 6.38
C LEU A 15 54.77 7.74 5.35
N MET A 16 54.70 6.47 4.94
CA MET A 16 53.44 5.93 4.45
C MET A 16 53.05 4.83 5.43
N LEU A 17 52.66 5.29 6.62
CA LEU A 17 51.87 4.53 7.57
C LEU A 17 50.68 3.98 6.78
N MET A 18 50.61 2.65 6.67
CA MET A 18 49.37 1.95 6.42
C MET A 18 48.41 2.32 7.56
N ILE A 19 47.67 3.41 7.39
CA ILE A 19 46.42 3.60 8.10
C ILE A 19 45.44 2.72 7.33
N THR A 20 45.46 1.41 7.61
CA THR A 20 44.23 0.65 7.53
C THR A 20 43.36 1.26 8.62
N ALA A 21 42.54 2.24 8.26
CA ALA A 21 41.44 2.62 9.12
C ALA A 21 40.65 1.34 9.35
N PHE A 22 40.75 0.81 10.57
CA PHE A 22 39.78 -0.14 11.08
C PHE A 22 38.48 0.66 11.17
N PHE A 23 37.75 0.72 10.06
CA PHE A 23 36.34 1.04 10.16
C PHE A 23 35.73 -0.16 10.87
N PRO A 24 35.06 0.02 12.03
CA PRO A 24 34.26 -1.07 12.57
C PRO A 24 33.34 -1.54 11.44
N LEU A 25 33.22 -2.85 11.28
CA LEU A 25 32.30 -3.41 10.29
C LEU A 25 30.90 -2.95 10.72
N GLN A 26 30.38 -1.93 10.05
CA GLN A 26 29.05 -1.43 10.36
C GLN A 26 28.05 -2.48 9.89
N ALA A 27 27.12 -2.86 10.76
CA ALA A 27 26.09 -3.82 10.40
C ALA A 27 25.30 -3.28 9.20
N SER A 28 24.98 -4.16 8.25
CA SER A 28 24.32 -3.77 7.01
C SER A 28 23.29 -4.80 6.57
N ALA A 29 22.18 -4.32 6.03
CA ALA A 29 21.15 -5.16 5.42
C ALA A 29 21.40 -5.31 3.92
N ALA A 30 21.13 -6.49 3.38
CA ALA A 30 21.19 -6.72 1.93
C ALA A 30 20.02 -6.04 1.18
N SER A 31 18.85 -5.96 1.83
CA SER A 31 17.68 -5.23 1.34
C SER A 31 17.87 -3.72 1.53
N PRO A 32 17.74 -2.90 0.47
CA PRO A 32 17.76 -1.45 0.61
C PRO A 32 16.62 -0.93 1.50
N SER A 33 15.43 -1.53 1.40
CA SER A 33 14.28 -1.14 2.22
C SER A 33 14.54 -1.39 3.69
N LEU A 34 15.04 -2.58 4.04
CA LEU A 34 15.41 -2.90 5.42
C LEU A 34 16.56 -2.02 5.92
N GLN A 35 17.56 -1.74 5.07
CA GLN A 35 18.67 -0.87 5.43
C GLN A 35 18.21 0.54 5.82
N ASN A 36 17.15 1.06 5.19
CA ASN A 36 16.59 2.37 5.49
C ASN A 36 15.75 2.39 6.78
N MET A 37 15.23 1.24 7.21
CA MET A 37 14.44 1.14 8.44
C MET A 37 15.30 0.89 9.69
N ILE A 38 16.48 0.25 9.56
CA ILE A 38 17.27 -0.17 10.72
C ILE A 38 18.15 0.94 11.29
N GLU A 39 18.08 1.09 12.61
CA GLU A 39 18.99 1.88 13.43
C GLU A 39 19.57 1.00 14.56
N ILE A 40 20.89 1.04 14.75
CA ILE A 40 21.53 0.42 15.94
C ILE A 40 21.75 1.51 16.98
N ARG A 41 21.22 1.31 18.18
CA ARG A 41 21.41 2.21 19.32
C ARG A 41 22.18 1.53 20.44
N ASP A 42 23.40 2.00 20.61
CA ASP A 42 24.35 1.50 21.57
C ASP A 42 25.11 2.70 22.17
N PRO A 43 24.68 3.21 23.34
CA PRO A 43 25.25 4.40 23.94
C PRO A 43 26.67 4.19 24.47
N ASP A 44 27.07 2.96 24.79
CA ASP A 44 28.37 2.64 25.37
C ASP A 44 29.38 2.08 24.34
N GLY A 45 28.90 1.71 23.15
CA GLY A 45 29.68 1.25 22.01
C GLY A 45 30.12 -0.21 22.11
N ASN A 46 29.55 -0.99 23.04
CA ASN A 46 29.99 -2.35 23.35
C ASN A 46 29.02 -3.46 22.91
N HIS A 47 28.01 -3.15 22.09
CA HIS A 47 27.07 -4.17 21.62
C HIS A 47 27.77 -5.33 20.91
N ASP A 48 27.14 -6.50 20.95
CA ASP A 48 27.59 -7.65 20.16
C ASP A 48 27.27 -7.41 18.67
N VAL A 49 28.29 -6.96 17.94
CA VAL A 49 28.21 -6.66 16.50
C VAL A 49 27.80 -7.86 15.66
N ASN A 50 28.17 -9.09 16.07
CA ASN A 50 27.83 -10.30 15.31
C ASN A 50 26.37 -10.66 15.52
N GLU A 51 25.88 -10.52 16.75
CA GLU A 51 24.47 -10.76 17.06
C GLU A 51 23.57 -9.70 16.42
N ALA A 52 23.97 -8.42 16.47
CA ALA A 52 23.25 -7.37 15.76
C ALA A 52 23.13 -7.71 14.27
N GLN A 53 24.23 -8.10 13.60
CA GLN A 53 24.17 -8.52 12.20
C GLN A 53 23.32 -9.78 12.00
N ALA A 54 23.30 -10.72 12.95
CA ALA A 54 22.46 -11.90 12.87
C ALA A 54 20.96 -11.56 12.94
N MET A 55 20.56 -10.61 13.79
CA MET A 55 19.20 -10.06 13.85
C MET A 55 18.81 -9.41 12.51
N ILE A 56 19.70 -8.56 11.95
CA ILE A 56 19.48 -7.95 10.63
C ILE A 56 19.31 -9.02 9.55
N ASN A 57 20.11 -10.09 9.59
CA ASN A 57 20.00 -11.18 8.63
C ASN A 57 18.69 -11.97 8.77
N ARG A 58 18.13 -12.09 9.98
CA ARG A 58 16.82 -12.73 10.21
C ARG A 58 15.69 -11.85 9.69
N LEU A 59 15.69 -10.55 9.99
CA LEU A 59 14.77 -9.57 9.41
C LEU A 59 14.85 -9.53 7.88
N GLY A 60 16.06 -9.65 7.33
CA GLY A 60 16.32 -9.67 5.89
C GLY A 60 15.80 -10.90 5.14
N ARG A 61 15.20 -11.88 5.85
CA ARG A 61 14.46 -12.99 5.23
C ARG A 61 13.03 -12.62 4.87
N VAL A 62 12.50 -11.53 5.44
CA VAL A 62 11.19 -11.01 5.08
C VAL A 62 11.19 -10.61 3.61
N ASP A 63 10.08 -10.89 2.92
CA ASP A 63 9.95 -10.57 1.50
C ASP A 63 10.18 -9.07 1.24
N GLU A 64 10.94 -8.74 0.19
CA GLU A 64 11.31 -7.37 -0.14
C GLU A 64 10.10 -6.48 -0.35
N ARG A 65 8.98 -7.02 -0.84
CA ARG A 65 7.75 -6.25 -1.03
C ARG A 65 7.19 -5.79 0.31
N ILE A 66 7.16 -6.67 1.31
CA ILE A 66 6.73 -6.31 2.66
C ILE A 66 7.67 -5.24 3.24
N LEU A 67 8.98 -5.45 3.14
CA LEU A 67 10.00 -4.50 3.59
C LEU A 67 9.84 -3.13 2.92
N ALA A 68 9.61 -3.09 1.61
CA ALA A 68 9.41 -1.86 0.85
C ALA A 68 8.13 -1.13 1.26
N HIS A 69 7.05 -1.88 1.54
CA HIS A 69 5.78 -1.31 1.99
C HIS A 69 5.88 -0.69 3.39
N THR A 70 6.50 -1.38 4.35
CA THR A 70 6.71 -0.81 5.69
C THR A 70 7.70 0.35 5.66
N ASN A 71 8.76 0.26 4.83
CA ASN A 71 9.71 1.36 4.65
C ASN A 71 9.03 2.61 4.05
N ARG A 72 8.17 2.44 3.04
CA ARG A 72 7.37 3.55 2.48
C ARG A 72 6.40 4.14 3.51
N ALA A 73 5.84 3.31 4.38
CA ALA A 73 5.01 3.76 5.50
C ALA A 73 5.82 4.49 6.58
N GLY A 74 7.16 4.44 6.53
CA GLY A 74 8.05 5.14 7.45
C GLY A 74 8.36 4.38 8.74
N VAL A 75 8.14 3.06 8.76
CA VAL A 75 8.47 2.20 9.91
C VAL A 75 9.96 2.27 10.21
N GLY A 76 10.31 2.44 11.49
CA GLY A 76 11.68 2.35 11.99
C GLY A 76 11.89 1.09 12.83
N ILE A 77 13.08 0.49 12.75
CA ILE A 77 13.48 -0.68 13.54
C ILE A 77 14.75 -0.34 14.32
N ILE A 78 14.65 -0.27 15.64
CA ILE A 78 15.76 0.00 16.54
C ILE A 78 16.28 -1.34 17.09
N LEU A 79 17.54 -1.65 16.80
CA LEU A 79 18.28 -2.70 17.50
C LEU A 79 19.08 -2.05 18.63
N MET A 80 18.73 -2.34 19.88
CA MET A 80 19.26 -1.62 21.04
C MET A 80 20.13 -2.49 21.94
N ASP A 81 21.17 -1.90 22.53
CA ASP A 81 21.92 -2.47 23.66
C ASP A 81 21.74 -1.66 24.94
N GLN A 82 20.48 -1.32 25.23
CA GLN A 82 20.05 -0.60 26.42
C GLN A 82 18.63 -1.04 26.80
N PRO A 83 18.14 -0.73 28.01
CA PRO A 83 16.73 -0.93 28.34
C PRO A 83 15.81 -0.18 27.37
N LEU A 84 14.64 -0.76 27.08
CA LEU A 84 13.65 -0.18 26.17
C LEU A 84 13.28 1.26 26.59
N THR A 85 13.02 1.45 27.87
CA THR A 85 12.56 2.70 28.46
C THR A 85 13.65 3.78 28.53
N GLU A 86 14.90 3.46 28.20
CA GLU A 86 15.97 4.46 28.02
C GLU A 86 15.99 5.04 26.60
N LEU A 87 15.19 4.49 25.67
CA LEU A 87 14.95 5.12 24.37
C LEU A 87 13.97 6.30 24.53
N PRO A 88 14.24 7.48 23.94
CA PRO A 88 13.34 8.63 24.03
C PRO A 88 11.90 8.35 23.59
N GLU A 89 11.72 7.45 22.62
CA GLU A 89 10.43 7.04 22.08
C GLU A 89 9.59 6.24 23.09
N PHE A 90 10.22 5.59 24.07
CA PHE A 90 9.59 4.69 25.03
C PHE A 90 9.77 5.12 26.48
N GLU A 91 10.40 6.28 26.74
CA GLU A 91 10.63 6.82 28.09
C GLU A 91 9.34 6.92 28.93
N TYR A 92 8.21 7.21 28.27
CA TYR A 92 6.90 7.33 28.91
C TYR A 92 6.40 6.02 29.55
N LEU A 93 7.02 4.88 29.24
CA LEU A 93 6.71 3.57 29.82
C LEU A 93 7.56 3.25 31.06
N SER A 94 8.55 4.09 31.41
CA SER A 94 9.43 3.77 32.54
C SER A 94 8.66 3.63 33.86
N GLY A 95 8.91 2.53 34.57
CA GLY A 95 8.21 2.17 35.81
C GLY A 95 6.75 1.71 35.63
N VAL A 96 6.23 1.67 34.40
CA VAL A 96 4.86 1.23 34.11
C VAL A 96 4.81 -0.30 33.99
N THR A 97 3.83 -0.94 34.61
CA THR A 97 3.61 -2.39 34.48
C THR A 97 2.79 -2.70 33.21
N PRO A 98 3.28 -3.59 32.32
CA PRO A 98 2.49 -4.05 31.18
C PRO A 98 1.19 -4.74 31.60
N ARG A 99 0.18 -4.74 30.73
CA ARG A 99 -1.06 -5.47 30.97
C ARG A 99 -0.77 -6.97 31.12
N GLY A 100 -1.32 -7.60 32.16
CA GLY A 100 -1.10 -9.02 32.46
C GLY A 100 0.14 -9.30 33.31
N TRP A 101 0.92 -8.27 33.67
CA TRP A 101 2.14 -8.38 34.47
C TRP A 101 1.97 -7.84 35.89
N GLU A 102 0.75 -7.50 36.30
CA GLU A 102 0.44 -6.74 37.53
C GLU A 102 0.97 -7.40 38.82
N ASN A 103 1.23 -8.72 38.80
CA ASN A 103 1.71 -9.49 39.95
C ASN A 103 3.15 -10.03 39.82
N THR A 104 3.86 -9.65 38.76
CA THR A 104 5.23 -10.15 38.50
C THR A 104 6.31 -9.32 39.20
N GLY A 105 5.98 -8.09 39.60
CA GLY A 105 6.94 -7.09 40.08
C GLY A 105 7.83 -6.50 38.98
N ARG A 106 7.56 -6.84 37.71
CA ARG A 106 8.27 -6.35 36.53
C ARG A 106 7.55 -5.16 35.88
N THR A 107 8.29 -4.37 35.14
CA THR A 107 7.80 -3.19 34.41
C THR A 107 8.23 -3.25 32.93
N TRP A 108 7.82 -2.27 32.14
CA TRP A 108 8.34 -2.07 30.77
C TRP A 108 9.85 -1.85 30.73
N ASP A 109 10.49 -1.52 31.85
CA ASP A 109 11.95 -1.46 31.96
C ASP A 109 12.62 -2.85 31.78
N ASP A 110 11.86 -3.93 32.02
CA ASP A 110 12.31 -5.32 31.87
C ASP A 110 11.96 -5.93 30.50
N VAL A 111 11.19 -5.22 29.67
CA VAL A 111 10.70 -5.74 28.39
C VAL A 111 11.77 -5.52 27.31
N PRO A 112 12.16 -6.56 26.56
CA PRO A 112 13.28 -6.47 25.63
C PRO A 112 12.90 -5.93 24.25
N GLY A 113 11.63 -5.69 23.96
CA GLY A 113 11.17 -5.19 22.67
C GLY A 113 9.79 -4.52 22.73
N ALA A 114 9.45 -3.82 21.65
CA ALA A 114 8.14 -3.24 21.45
C ALA A 114 7.84 -3.11 19.96
N GLY A 115 6.65 -3.55 19.56
CA GLY A 115 6.14 -3.42 18.20
C GLY A 115 5.38 -2.12 17.96
N GLY A 116 5.23 -1.77 16.69
CA GLY A 116 4.50 -0.57 16.25
C GLY A 116 5.26 0.21 15.18
N TYR A 117 4.90 1.48 14.99
CA TYR A 117 5.52 2.34 13.96
C TYR A 117 7.03 2.47 14.15
N THR A 118 7.45 2.63 15.41
CA THR A 118 8.83 2.42 15.84
C THR A 118 8.88 1.06 16.52
N THR A 119 9.52 0.11 15.86
CA THR A 119 9.80 -1.22 16.39
C THR A 119 11.14 -1.18 17.13
N ALA A 120 11.25 -1.83 18.29
CA ALA A 120 12.50 -1.96 19.03
C ALA A 120 12.74 -3.40 19.46
N ALA A 121 13.98 -3.88 19.35
CA ALA A 121 14.38 -5.21 19.82
C ALA A 121 15.80 -5.16 20.42
N ARG A 122 15.97 -5.79 21.58
CA ARG A 122 17.25 -5.81 22.29
C ARG A 122 18.22 -6.82 21.68
N ILE A 123 19.45 -6.38 21.45
CA ILE A 123 20.53 -7.22 20.90
C ILE A 123 20.84 -8.36 21.88
N GLY A 124 20.84 -9.60 21.39
CA GLY A 124 21.08 -10.81 22.20
C GLY A 124 19.83 -11.43 22.84
N TYR A 125 18.64 -10.83 22.63
CA TYR A 125 17.38 -11.29 23.20
C TYR A 125 16.47 -11.92 22.13
N SER A 126 17.04 -12.44 21.05
CA SER A 126 16.26 -12.94 19.92
C SER A 126 15.51 -14.24 20.18
N ASN A 127 16.03 -15.13 21.03
CA ASN A 127 15.41 -16.44 21.28
C ASN A 127 14.46 -16.39 22.49
N PRO A 128 13.43 -17.27 22.56
CA PRO A 128 12.54 -17.34 23.72
C PRO A 128 13.28 -17.39 25.05
N GLY A 129 12.75 -16.71 26.06
CA GLY A 129 13.43 -16.48 27.33
C GLY A 129 13.77 -15.00 27.53
N ASN A 130 14.66 -14.70 28.47
CA ASN A 130 15.17 -13.34 28.72
C ASN A 130 14.10 -12.22 28.82
N GLY A 131 12.89 -12.55 29.27
CA GLY A 131 11.80 -11.58 29.45
C GLY A 131 10.67 -11.64 28.42
N HIS A 132 10.72 -12.53 27.43
CA HIS A 132 9.61 -12.75 26.47
C HIS A 132 9.45 -14.25 26.13
N SER A 133 8.27 -14.62 25.61
CA SER A 133 7.94 -16.00 25.21
C SER A 133 7.82 -16.20 23.69
N THR A 134 8.08 -15.15 22.90
CA THR A 134 7.93 -15.18 21.43
C THR A 134 9.05 -16.00 20.78
N ILE A 135 8.75 -16.67 19.66
CA ILE A 135 9.66 -17.58 18.96
C ILE A 135 10.91 -16.88 18.43
N ASN A 136 10.78 -15.61 18.05
CA ASN A 136 11.89 -14.72 17.74
C ASN A 136 11.49 -13.27 18.01
N LEU A 137 12.26 -12.56 18.84
CA LEU A 137 11.90 -11.21 19.28
C LEU A 137 11.78 -10.23 18.10
N GLU A 138 12.85 -9.98 17.35
CA GLU A 138 12.85 -8.95 16.32
C GLU A 138 11.85 -9.20 15.18
N LEU A 139 11.61 -10.47 14.80
CA LEU A 139 10.60 -10.80 13.82
C LEU A 139 9.17 -10.63 14.37
N HIS A 140 8.94 -10.94 15.65
CA HIS A 140 7.64 -10.74 16.29
C HIS A 140 7.32 -9.25 16.36
N GLU A 141 8.24 -8.43 16.89
CA GLU A 141 8.01 -6.99 17.03
C GLU A 141 7.83 -6.32 15.66
N TYR A 142 8.62 -6.73 14.65
CA TYR A 142 8.43 -6.26 13.28
C TYR A 142 7.12 -6.79 12.66
N GLY A 143 6.66 -7.97 13.05
CA GLY A 143 5.35 -8.52 12.68
C GLY A 143 4.21 -7.59 13.05
N HIS A 144 4.23 -6.93 14.21
CA HIS A 144 3.25 -5.90 14.56
C HIS A 144 3.28 -4.68 13.63
N ALA A 145 4.47 -4.26 13.20
CA ALA A 145 4.60 -3.18 12.23
C ALA A 145 4.06 -3.59 10.85
N VAL A 146 4.32 -4.82 10.42
CA VAL A 146 3.77 -5.38 9.18
C VAL A 146 2.24 -5.44 9.25
N ASP A 147 1.68 -5.96 10.35
CA ASP A 147 0.24 -6.03 10.60
C ASP A 147 -0.45 -4.68 10.39
N SER A 148 0.13 -3.62 10.95
CA SER A 148 -0.50 -2.30 11.01
C SER A 148 -0.24 -1.44 9.78
N TYR A 149 0.94 -1.57 9.15
CA TYR A 149 1.42 -0.57 8.19
C TYR A 149 1.74 -1.15 6.81
N ALA A 150 1.93 -2.47 6.67
CA ALA A 150 2.22 -3.02 5.36
C ALA A 150 1.02 -2.86 4.43
N ALA A 151 -0.21 -3.18 4.86
CA ALA A 151 -1.43 -3.18 4.03
C ALA A 151 -2.25 -1.88 4.06
N GLY A 152 -1.87 -0.88 4.87
CA GLY A 152 -2.58 0.40 4.96
C GLY A 152 -3.82 0.35 5.86
N PHE A 153 -4.07 -0.81 6.45
CA PHE A 153 -5.00 -1.09 7.53
C PHE A 153 -4.41 -2.21 8.39
N THR A 154 -4.97 -2.43 9.58
CA THR A 154 -4.56 -3.54 10.46
C THR A 154 -5.08 -4.87 9.93
N VAL A 155 -4.18 -5.69 9.40
CA VAL A 155 -4.53 -6.96 8.73
C VAL A 155 -5.18 -7.96 9.68
N SER A 156 -4.68 -8.04 10.90
CA SER A 156 -5.18 -8.93 11.94
C SER A 156 -6.61 -8.59 12.40
N GLY A 157 -7.06 -7.37 12.13
CA GLY A 157 -8.44 -6.93 12.36
C GLY A 157 -9.40 -7.28 11.22
N SER A 158 -8.91 -7.85 10.11
CA SER A 158 -9.77 -8.28 9.00
C SER A 158 -10.59 -9.52 9.37
N GLN A 159 -11.82 -9.59 8.87
CA GLN A 159 -12.69 -10.74 9.12
C GLN A 159 -12.07 -12.05 8.62
N GLU A 160 -11.44 -12.03 7.44
CA GLU A 160 -10.75 -13.18 6.87
C GLU A 160 -9.68 -13.73 7.83
N PHE A 161 -8.81 -12.87 8.38
CA PHE A 161 -7.75 -13.31 9.27
C PHE A 161 -8.32 -13.81 10.61
N MET A 162 -9.34 -13.13 11.16
CA MET A 162 -10.01 -13.57 12.39
C MET A 162 -10.69 -14.94 12.21
N ASP A 163 -11.28 -15.22 11.05
CA ASP A 163 -11.90 -16.52 10.75
C ASP A 163 -10.86 -17.64 10.64
N ILE A 164 -9.68 -17.35 10.06
CA ILE A 164 -8.53 -18.27 10.03
C ILE A 164 -8.03 -18.55 11.45
N MET A 165 -7.78 -17.49 12.22
CA MET A 165 -7.30 -17.58 13.60
C MET A 165 -8.25 -18.41 14.47
N ALA A 166 -9.56 -18.19 14.38
CA ALA A 166 -10.56 -18.91 15.14
C ALA A 166 -10.53 -20.44 14.89
N GLN A 167 -10.12 -20.86 13.69
CA GLN A 167 -10.02 -22.27 13.32
C GLN A 167 -8.71 -22.92 13.78
N GLU A 168 -7.59 -22.18 13.73
CA GLU A 168 -6.26 -22.79 13.82
C GLU A 168 -5.48 -22.47 15.10
N LYS A 169 -5.78 -21.35 15.78
CA LYS A 169 -5.00 -20.90 16.93
C LYS A 169 -4.87 -21.95 18.02
N GLY A 170 -5.97 -22.63 18.33
CA GLY A 170 -6.00 -23.71 19.33
C GLY A 170 -5.08 -24.87 18.97
N ASN A 171 -5.04 -25.28 17.69
CA ASN A 171 -4.18 -26.36 17.21
C ASN A 171 -2.70 -25.94 17.14
N LEU A 172 -2.43 -24.67 16.84
CA LEU A 172 -1.06 -24.19 16.74
C LEU A 172 -0.38 -24.10 18.12
N PHE A 173 -1.11 -23.61 19.12
CA PHE A 173 -0.57 -23.21 20.42
C PHE A 173 -1.04 -24.07 21.61
N TYR A 174 -1.66 -25.24 21.41
CA TYR A 174 -2.15 -26.07 22.53
C TYR A 174 -1.08 -26.47 23.55
N ASP A 175 0.19 -26.58 23.12
CA ASP A 175 1.36 -26.93 23.94
C ASP A 175 2.22 -25.71 24.31
N HIS A 176 1.72 -24.49 24.06
CA HIS A 176 2.39 -23.27 24.51
C HIS A 176 2.17 -23.04 26.01
N GLU A 177 3.12 -22.42 26.70
CA GLU A 177 3.01 -22.13 28.14
C GLU A 177 1.92 -21.09 28.45
N VAL A 178 1.73 -20.13 27.53
CA VAL A 178 0.75 -19.05 27.65
C VAL A 178 -0.16 -18.95 26.41
N PRO A 179 -0.99 -19.97 26.10
CA PRO A 179 -1.74 -20.02 24.85
C PRO A 179 -2.83 -18.95 24.74
N GLY A 180 -3.26 -18.38 25.86
CA GLY A 180 -4.20 -17.26 25.91
C GLY A 180 -3.60 -15.91 25.51
N TYR A 181 -2.27 -15.79 25.49
CA TYR A 181 -1.60 -14.58 24.98
C TYR A 181 -1.98 -14.33 23.51
N PHE A 182 -2.06 -15.41 22.73
CA PHE A 182 -2.46 -15.39 21.33
C PHE A 182 -3.98 -15.40 21.12
N ASP A 183 -4.79 -15.03 22.13
CA ASP A 183 -6.21 -14.69 21.91
C ASP A 183 -6.37 -13.30 21.25
N VAL A 184 -5.33 -12.47 21.32
CA VAL A 184 -5.29 -11.15 20.68
C VAL A 184 -4.86 -11.32 19.22
N PRO A 185 -5.67 -10.86 18.22
CA PRO A 185 -5.36 -11.07 16.80
C PRO A 185 -3.99 -10.55 16.36
N GLY A 186 -3.58 -9.37 16.84
CA GLY A 186 -2.27 -8.80 16.54
C GLY A 186 -1.11 -9.64 17.06
N GLU A 187 -1.25 -10.26 18.24
CA GLU A 187 -0.24 -11.17 18.80
C GLU A 187 -0.18 -12.49 18.03
N TYR A 188 -1.34 -13.02 17.63
CA TYR A 188 -1.41 -14.21 16.78
C TYR A 188 -0.74 -13.95 15.42
N PHE A 189 -1.03 -12.80 14.79
CA PHE A 189 -0.39 -12.38 13.54
C PHE A 189 1.13 -12.26 13.70
N ALA A 190 1.60 -11.50 14.68
CA ALA A 190 3.02 -11.24 14.89
C ALA A 190 3.82 -12.52 15.14
N GLU A 191 3.29 -13.42 15.97
CA GLU A 191 3.96 -14.69 16.27
C GLU A 191 3.99 -15.62 15.06
N THR A 192 2.88 -15.75 14.33
CA THR A 192 2.81 -16.62 13.14
C THR A 192 3.64 -16.07 11.98
N PHE A 193 3.73 -14.75 11.85
CA PHE A 193 4.66 -14.07 10.94
C PHE A 193 6.11 -14.40 11.30
N ALA A 194 6.47 -14.31 12.59
CA ALA A 194 7.80 -14.67 13.08
C ALA A 194 8.11 -16.15 12.82
N MET A 195 7.18 -17.06 13.08
CA MET A 195 7.34 -18.49 12.79
C MET A 195 7.60 -18.74 11.29
N TYR A 196 6.85 -18.08 10.41
CA TYR A 196 6.99 -18.24 8.96
C TYR A 196 8.39 -17.81 8.49
N TYR A 197 8.81 -16.58 8.81
CA TYR A 197 10.07 -15.99 8.33
C TYR A 197 11.32 -16.44 9.08
N LEU A 198 11.19 -16.91 10.33
CA LEU A 198 12.28 -17.58 11.02
C LEU A 198 12.68 -18.87 10.30
N GLY A 199 11.72 -19.55 9.66
CA GLY A 199 11.95 -20.77 8.90
C GLY A 199 12.16 -22.00 9.79
N GLY A 200 12.76 -23.04 9.20
CA GLY A 200 13.13 -24.27 9.92
C GLY A 200 11.94 -24.93 10.62
N ASN A 201 12.17 -25.42 11.84
CA ASN A 201 11.15 -26.13 12.63
C ASN A 201 9.94 -25.25 12.97
N ALA A 202 10.13 -23.93 13.14
CA ALA A 202 9.02 -23.02 13.46
C ALA A 202 8.04 -22.92 12.28
N SER A 203 8.57 -22.67 11.08
CA SER A 203 7.78 -22.61 9.85
C SER A 203 7.16 -23.97 9.49
N ALA A 204 7.88 -25.07 9.70
CA ALA A 204 7.34 -26.42 9.51
C ALA A 204 6.17 -26.72 10.46
N ARG A 205 6.29 -26.33 11.74
CA ARG A 205 5.21 -26.45 12.73
C ARG A 205 4.00 -25.60 12.37
N LEU A 206 4.21 -24.38 11.85
CA LEU A 206 3.14 -23.52 11.35
C LEU A 206 2.39 -24.21 10.19
N ALA A 207 3.10 -24.72 9.19
CA ALA A 207 2.52 -25.43 8.06
C ALA A 207 1.72 -26.67 8.46
N GLU A 208 2.21 -27.43 9.45
CA GLU A 208 1.55 -28.66 9.93
C GLU A 208 0.28 -28.36 10.75
N ARG A 209 0.35 -27.41 11.67
CA ARG A 209 -0.69 -27.20 12.69
C ARG A 209 -1.69 -26.09 12.35
N ALA A 210 -1.30 -25.16 11.48
CA ALA A 210 -2.11 -24.02 11.04
C ALA A 210 -1.89 -23.74 9.53
N PRO A 211 -2.26 -24.70 8.65
CA PRO A 211 -2.02 -24.60 7.21
C PRO A 211 -2.70 -23.39 6.53
N MET A 212 -3.88 -22.94 6.98
CA MET A 212 -4.53 -21.75 6.44
C MET A 212 -3.74 -20.48 6.79
N THR A 213 -3.25 -20.39 8.02
CA THR A 213 -2.37 -19.31 8.49
C THR A 213 -1.05 -19.33 7.74
N TYR A 214 -0.46 -20.51 7.51
CA TYR A 214 0.74 -20.65 6.69
C TYR A 214 0.53 -20.12 5.27
N GLN A 215 -0.55 -20.53 4.60
CA GLN A 215 -0.89 -20.06 3.26
C GLN A 215 -1.19 -18.55 3.23
N PHE A 216 -1.81 -18.03 4.28
CA PHE A 216 -2.03 -16.60 4.45
C PHE A 216 -0.70 -15.83 4.48
N MET A 217 0.28 -16.30 5.26
CA MET A 217 1.61 -15.69 5.32
C MET A 217 2.38 -15.82 4.01
N GLU A 218 2.29 -16.99 3.35
CA GLU A 218 2.92 -17.25 2.05
C GLU A 218 2.43 -16.28 0.97
N SER A 219 1.12 -16.07 0.90
CA SER A 219 0.50 -15.20 -0.12
C SER A 219 0.50 -13.72 0.23
N PHE A 220 0.83 -13.35 1.48
CA PHE A 220 0.69 -11.98 2.00
C PHE A 220 1.33 -10.92 1.09
N HIS A 221 2.58 -11.14 0.65
CA HIS A 221 3.31 -10.20 -0.18
C HIS A 221 2.62 -9.93 -1.54
N ASN A 222 2.04 -10.96 -2.17
CA ASN A 222 1.31 -10.84 -3.43
C ASN A 222 0.00 -10.05 -3.31
N ARG A 223 -0.50 -9.87 -2.08
CA ARG A 223 -1.72 -9.10 -1.82
C ARG A 223 -1.45 -7.59 -1.68
N LEU A 224 -0.20 -7.16 -1.62
CA LEU A 224 0.14 -5.75 -1.44
C LEU A 224 0.11 -5.00 -2.77
N VAL A 225 -0.77 -4.00 -2.90
CA VAL A 225 -0.74 -3.02 -4.01
C VAL A 225 0.05 -1.79 -3.60
N THR A 226 0.88 -1.26 -4.51
CA THR A 226 1.63 -0.01 -4.34
C THR A 226 0.95 1.11 -5.11
N ILE A 227 0.65 2.22 -4.42
CA ILE A 227 0.36 3.51 -5.07
C ILE A 227 1.69 4.16 -5.48
N GLN A 228 1.87 4.41 -6.77
CA GLN A 228 3.07 5.00 -7.36
C GLN A 228 3.01 6.53 -7.34
N GLY A 229 1.83 7.10 -7.54
CA GLY A 229 1.60 8.53 -7.51
C GLY A 229 0.14 8.88 -7.75
N THR A 230 -0.23 10.09 -7.39
CA THR A 230 -1.52 10.69 -7.73
C THR A 230 -1.30 12.08 -8.29
N THR A 231 -2.20 12.47 -9.18
CA THR A 231 -2.32 13.84 -9.69
C THR A 231 -3.69 14.39 -9.27
N GLY A 232 -4.13 15.53 -9.79
CA GLY A 232 -5.51 15.99 -9.58
C GLY A 232 -6.56 15.05 -10.14
N ASN A 233 -6.24 14.35 -11.24
CA ASN A 233 -7.21 13.57 -12.01
C ASN A 233 -6.74 12.15 -12.36
N THR A 234 -5.60 11.71 -11.83
CA THR A 234 -5.08 10.36 -12.07
C THR A 234 -4.55 9.71 -10.80
N ALA A 235 -4.59 8.38 -10.78
CA ALA A 235 -3.94 7.55 -9.77
C ALA A 235 -3.20 6.41 -10.44
N GLU A 236 -1.93 6.25 -10.10
CA GLU A 236 -1.07 5.20 -10.64
C GLU A 236 -0.79 4.15 -9.57
N PHE A 237 -0.95 2.88 -9.92
CA PHE A 237 -0.72 1.79 -9.00
C PHE A 237 -0.11 0.57 -9.69
N SER A 238 0.54 -0.27 -8.88
CA SER A 238 1.29 -1.43 -9.37
C SER A 238 1.26 -2.57 -8.36
N TRP A 239 1.34 -3.78 -8.88
CA TRP A 239 1.39 -5.03 -8.13
C TRP A 239 2.40 -5.99 -8.75
N ASP A 240 2.87 -6.97 -7.97
CA ASP A 240 3.72 -8.00 -8.55
C ASP A 240 2.87 -8.95 -9.40
N PRO A 241 3.33 -9.31 -10.60
CA PRO A 241 2.66 -10.31 -11.39
C PRO A 241 2.57 -11.64 -10.63
N LEU A 242 1.36 -12.17 -10.53
CA LEU A 242 1.11 -13.46 -9.91
C LEU A 242 1.33 -14.59 -10.92
N GLU A 243 2.07 -15.62 -10.53
CA GLU A 243 2.23 -16.81 -11.36
C GLU A 243 0.87 -17.47 -11.64
N GLY A 244 0.61 -17.79 -12.92
CA GLY A 244 -0.66 -18.38 -13.36
C GLY A 244 -1.75 -17.36 -13.72
N ALA A 245 -1.59 -16.08 -13.38
CA ALA A 245 -2.51 -15.04 -13.79
C ALA A 245 -2.43 -14.80 -15.31
N ALA A 246 -3.58 -14.77 -15.97
CA ALA A 246 -3.75 -14.43 -17.38
C ALA A 246 -4.06 -12.94 -17.57
N TYR A 247 -4.81 -12.36 -16.64
CA TYR A 247 -5.14 -10.93 -16.58
C TYR A 247 -5.53 -10.56 -15.13
N TYR A 248 -5.73 -9.26 -14.92
CA TYR A 248 -6.16 -8.67 -13.66
C TYR A 248 -7.41 -7.84 -13.90
N GLU A 249 -8.39 -7.99 -13.01
CA GLU A 249 -9.51 -7.08 -12.89
C GLU A 249 -9.15 -5.96 -11.92
N VAL A 250 -9.40 -4.71 -12.32
CA VAL A 250 -9.07 -3.51 -11.55
C VAL A 250 -10.35 -2.92 -10.98
N TYR A 251 -10.37 -2.75 -9.67
CA TYR A 251 -11.53 -2.23 -8.95
C TYR A 251 -11.23 -0.86 -8.35
N ARG A 252 -12.19 0.05 -8.45
CA ARG A 252 -12.24 1.35 -7.76
C ARG A 252 -13.54 1.42 -6.97
N ASN A 253 -13.44 1.65 -5.67
CA ASN A 253 -14.59 1.69 -4.75
C ASN A 253 -15.49 0.44 -4.91
N ASP A 254 -14.87 -0.74 -4.92
CA ASP A 254 -15.49 -2.06 -5.15
C ASP A 254 -16.20 -2.24 -6.50
N GLN A 255 -16.11 -1.29 -7.43
CA GLN A 255 -16.63 -1.40 -8.79
C GLN A 255 -15.51 -1.76 -9.77
N LEU A 256 -15.74 -2.77 -10.60
CA LEU A 256 -14.85 -3.12 -11.72
C LEU A 256 -14.81 -1.95 -12.72
N ILE A 257 -13.63 -1.36 -12.92
CA ILE A 257 -13.44 -0.24 -13.85
C ILE A 257 -12.74 -0.66 -15.15
N ASP A 258 -11.82 -1.64 -15.08
CA ASP A 258 -11.11 -2.14 -16.26
C ASP A 258 -10.45 -3.51 -16.01
N THR A 259 -9.83 -4.06 -17.06
CA THR A 259 -8.97 -5.25 -17.00
C THR A 259 -7.63 -4.97 -17.67
N THR A 260 -6.55 -5.54 -17.13
CA THR A 260 -5.19 -5.39 -17.69
C THR A 260 -4.40 -6.69 -17.62
N GLN A 261 -3.41 -6.86 -18.50
CA GLN A 261 -2.44 -7.97 -18.43
C GLN A 261 -1.15 -7.57 -17.68
N ASP A 262 -0.94 -6.27 -17.50
CA ASP A 262 0.27 -5.72 -16.87
C ASP A 262 0.11 -5.66 -15.35
N GLY A 263 1.23 -5.71 -14.62
CA GLY A 263 1.29 -5.47 -13.16
C GLY A 263 1.22 -3.98 -12.78
N TYR A 264 0.56 -3.18 -13.59
CA TYR A 264 0.47 -1.72 -13.49
C TYR A 264 -0.83 -1.24 -14.11
N TYR A 265 -1.39 -0.18 -13.53
CA TYR A 265 -2.53 0.52 -14.08
C TYR A 265 -2.50 2.00 -13.70
N GLN A 266 -2.96 2.84 -14.63
CA GLN A 266 -3.21 4.26 -14.40
C GLN A 266 -4.70 4.52 -14.58
N ASP A 267 -5.35 4.92 -13.49
CA ASP A 267 -6.72 5.43 -13.54
C ASP A 267 -6.71 6.92 -13.87
N SER A 268 -7.66 7.38 -14.68
CA SER A 268 -7.75 8.75 -15.20
C SER A 268 -9.18 9.27 -15.16
N GLY A 269 -9.36 10.59 -15.29
CA GLY A 269 -10.67 11.22 -15.17
C GLY A 269 -11.21 11.19 -13.74
N LEU A 270 -10.31 11.21 -12.75
CA LEU A 270 -10.68 11.29 -11.34
C LEU A 270 -11.02 12.72 -10.94
N GLU A 271 -11.94 12.87 -10.00
CA GLU A 271 -12.18 14.14 -9.32
C GLU A 271 -11.01 14.55 -8.43
N THR A 272 -10.73 15.85 -8.36
CA THR A 272 -9.72 16.43 -7.46
C THR A 272 -10.12 16.28 -5.98
N SER A 273 -9.14 16.31 -5.07
CA SER A 273 -9.34 16.19 -3.62
C SER A 273 -10.23 15.02 -3.17
N THR A 274 -10.26 13.95 -3.94
CA THR A 274 -11.16 12.80 -3.73
C THR A 274 -10.35 11.56 -3.40
N THR A 275 -10.81 10.81 -2.41
CA THR A 275 -10.21 9.54 -2.00
C THR A 275 -10.91 8.39 -2.69
N TYR A 276 -10.12 7.47 -3.23
CA TYR A 276 -10.57 6.26 -3.90
C TYR A 276 -9.88 5.05 -3.29
N ASP A 277 -10.62 3.94 -3.20
CA ASP A 277 -10.10 2.65 -2.79
C ASP A 277 -9.87 1.75 -4.00
N TYR A 278 -8.64 1.25 -4.14
CA TYR A 278 -8.23 0.38 -5.25
C TYR A 278 -7.87 -1.00 -4.76
N HIS A 279 -8.37 -2.03 -5.44
CA HIS A 279 -7.85 -3.39 -5.30
C HIS A 279 -7.83 -4.09 -6.66
N VAL A 280 -7.05 -5.16 -6.77
CA VAL A 280 -6.96 -5.97 -8.00
C VAL A 280 -7.31 -7.41 -7.71
N ARG A 281 -7.90 -8.08 -8.70
CA ARG A 281 -8.16 -9.52 -8.64
C ARG A 281 -7.44 -10.20 -9.80
N ALA A 282 -6.53 -11.09 -9.47
CA ALA A 282 -5.80 -11.90 -10.45
C ALA A 282 -6.70 -13.03 -10.94
N MET A 283 -6.78 -13.22 -12.26
CA MET A 283 -7.66 -14.19 -12.93
C MET A 283 -6.83 -15.17 -13.76
N ASP A 284 -7.21 -16.45 -13.77
CA ASP A 284 -6.58 -17.46 -14.64
C ASP A 284 -7.13 -17.40 -16.09
N GLN A 285 -6.64 -18.28 -16.96
CA GLN A 285 -7.07 -18.34 -18.37
C GLN A 285 -8.51 -18.83 -18.58
N ASN A 286 -9.18 -19.30 -17.51
CA ASN A 286 -10.55 -19.80 -17.51
C ASN A 286 -11.48 -18.90 -16.68
N ASP A 287 -11.07 -17.66 -16.41
CA ASP A 287 -11.81 -16.67 -15.63
C ASP A 287 -12.06 -17.08 -14.16
N ASN A 288 -11.20 -17.93 -13.58
CA ASN A 288 -11.24 -18.24 -12.15
C ASN A 288 -10.36 -17.25 -11.36
N PRO A 289 -10.84 -16.73 -10.21
CA PRO A 289 -10.02 -15.88 -9.36
C PRO A 289 -8.91 -16.68 -8.68
N LEU A 290 -7.69 -16.18 -8.77
CA LEU A 290 -6.50 -16.75 -8.14
C LEU A 290 -6.17 -16.09 -6.80
N LEU A 291 -6.25 -14.76 -6.76
CA LEU A 291 -5.93 -13.95 -5.59
C LEU A 291 -6.63 -12.60 -5.70
N THR A 292 -7.16 -12.11 -4.58
CA THR A 292 -7.60 -10.72 -4.44
C THR A 292 -6.59 -9.98 -3.58
N SER A 293 -6.11 -8.84 -4.07
CA SER A 293 -5.22 -7.98 -3.30
C SER A 293 -5.93 -7.33 -2.12
N TYR A 294 -5.15 -6.81 -1.19
CA TYR A 294 -5.64 -5.82 -0.25
C TYR A 294 -5.99 -4.52 -0.96
N PHE A 295 -6.95 -3.78 -0.40
CA PHE A 295 -7.30 -2.46 -0.89
C PHE A 295 -6.22 -1.44 -0.54
N ARG A 296 -6.14 -0.36 -1.33
CA ARG A 296 -5.33 0.82 -1.06
C ARG A 296 -6.09 2.09 -1.34
N THR A 297 -6.03 2.99 -0.38
CA THR A 297 -6.52 4.35 -0.54
C THR A 297 -5.54 5.17 -1.37
N ALA A 298 -6.04 5.93 -2.34
CA ALA A 298 -5.31 6.99 -3.01
C ALA A 298 -6.16 8.27 -3.04
N THR A 299 -5.56 9.40 -2.67
CA THR A 299 -6.24 10.70 -2.68
C THR A 299 -5.63 11.58 -3.76
N THR A 300 -6.48 12.08 -4.66
CA THR A 300 -6.07 13.02 -5.70
C THR A 300 -5.71 14.37 -5.10
N THR A 301 -4.84 15.12 -5.78
CA THR A 301 -4.49 16.46 -5.33
C THR A 301 -5.64 17.42 -5.59
N ASN A 302 -5.56 18.63 -5.03
CA ASN A 302 -6.54 19.69 -5.28
C ASN A 302 -6.25 20.51 -6.54
N VAL A 303 -5.26 20.12 -7.35
CA VAL A 303 -4.87 20.81 -8.58
C VAL A 303 -5.19 19.90 -9.74
N SER A 304 -6.15 20.31 -10.58
CA SER A 304 -6.47 19.59 -11.81
C SER A 304 -5.27 19.61 -12.75
N ASP A 305 -4.93 18.44 -13.28
CA ASP A 305 -3.91 18.25 -14.31
C ASP A 305 -4.55 17.98 -15.68
N ALA A 306 -5.88 18.06 -15.76
CA ALA A 306 -6.59 18.08 -17.03
C ALA A 306 -6.05 19.25 -17.89
N PRO A 307 -5.90 19.06 -19.21
CA PRO A 307 -5.50 20.16 -20.08
C PRO A 307 -6.48 21.32 -19.90
N VAL A 308 -5.95 22.53 -19.63
CA VAL A 308 -6.78 23.73 -19.56
C VAL A 308 -7.34 23.98 -20.95
N VAL A 309 -8.65 23.81 -21.10
CA VAL A 309 -9.37 24.04 -22.35
C VAL A 309 -9.78 25.51 -22.40
N ASP A 310 -9.54 26.16 -23.54
CA ASP A 310 -10.00 27.52 -23.80
C ASP A 310 -11.43 27.47 -24.36
N THR A 311 -12.41 27.79 -23.52
CA THR A 311 -13.85 27.82 -23.86
C THR A 311 -14.34 29.19 -24.32
N ALA A 312 -13.48 30.23 -24.31
CA ALA A 312 -13.92 31.61 -24.47
C ALA A 312 -14.64 31.87 -25.81
N GLU A 313 -14.17 31.26 -26.89
CA GLU A 313 -14.78 31.40 -28.22
C GLU A 313 -16.14 30.69 -28.31
N LEU A 314 -16.28 29.53 -27.66
CA LEU A 314 -17.55 28.79 -27.60
C LEU A 314 -18.59 29.54 -26.78
N GLU A 315 -18.21 30.06 -25.60
CA GLU A 315 -19.09 30.87 -24.76
C GLU A 315 -19.54 32.15 -25.46
N GLN A 316 -18.65 32.79 -26.22
CA GLN A 316 -19.00 33.95 -27.04
C GLN A 316 -20.03 33.55 -28.12
N THR A 317 -19.80 32.45 -28.83
CA THR A 317 -20.71 31.99 -29.90
C THR A 317 -22.08 31.61 -29.33
N ILE A 318 -22.13 30.96 -28.16
CA ILE A 318 -23.38 30.69 -27.43
C ILE A 318 -24.13 31.99 -27.13
N SER A 319 -23.43 33.01 -26.64
CA SER A 319 -24.04 34.31 -26.34
C SER A 319 -24.66 34.97 -27.59
N GLU A 320 -24.01 34.85 -28.75
CA GLU A 320 -24.53 35.34 -30.03
C GLU A 320 -25.80 34.56 -30.47
N VAL A 321 -25.82 33.24 -30.28
CA VAL A 321 -27.00 32.41 -30.54
C VAL A 321 -28.16 32.74 -29.59
N GLU A 322 -27.86 33.07 -28.33
CA GLU A 322 -28.87 33.44 -27.33
C GLU A 322 -29.63 34.71 -27.70
N GLU A 323 -29.05 35.62 -28.48
CA GLU A 323 -29.74 36.81 -29.01
C GLU A 323 -30.87 36.45 -29.99
N VAL A 324 -30.83 35.26 -30.60
CA VAL A 324 -31.92 34.73 -31.43
C VAL A 324 -33.02 34.20 -30.50
N PRO A 325 -34.27 34.70 -30.57
CA PRO A 325 -35.38 34.19 -29.77
C PRO A 325 -35.58 32.68 -29.99
N ALA A 326 -35.89 31.93 -28.94
CA ALA A 326 -35.99 30.47 -29.00
C ALA A 326 -36.99 29.98 -30.06
N GLU A 327 -38.12 30.68 -30.22
CA GLU A 327 -39.13 30.41 -31.25
C GLU A 327 -38.66 30.69 -32.70
N ALA A 328 -37.54 31.39 -32.86
CA ALA A 328 -36.95 31.78 -34.14
C ALA A 328 -35.66 31.01 -34.46
N ARG A 329 -35.29 30.00 -33.64
CA ARG A 329 -34.16 29.11 -33.91
C ARG A 329 -34.63 27.90 -34.70
N ALA A 330 -33.98 27.64 -35.82
CA ALA A 330 -34.13 26.41 -36.58
C ALA A 330 -33.72 25.20 -35.70
N PRO A 331 -34.30 24.01 -35.93
CA PRO A 331 -33.98 22.81 -35.16
C PRO A 331 -32.48 22.49 -35.09
N GLU A 332 -31.73 22.76 -36.17
CA GLU A 332 -30.29 22.54 -36.25
C GLU A 332 -29.52 23.49 -35.33
N LEU A 333 -29.93 24.76 -35.25
CA LEU A 333 -29.33 25.75 -34.35
C LEU A 333 -29.62 25.42 -32.89
N GLN A 334 -30.85 25.01 -32.59
CA GLN A 334 -31.22 24.59 -31.24
C GLN A 334 -30.44 23.34 -30.81
N SER A 335 -30.29 22.35 -31.69
CA SER A 335 -29.52 21.12 -31.40
C SER A 335 -28.03 21.42 -31.21
N ALA A 336 -27.45 22.29 -32.04
CA ALA A 336 -26.05 22.72 -31.89
C ALA A 336 -25.82 23.46 -30.57
N LEU A 337 -26.77 24.31 -30.17
CA LEU A 337 -26.70 25.04 -28.91
C LEU A 337 -26.77 24.09 -27.69
N GLU A 338 -27.66 23.10 -27.71
CA GLU A 338 -27.75 22.09 -26.65
C GLU A 338 -26.46 21.26 -26.52
N ASN A 339 -25.89 20.84 -27.64
CA ASN A 339 -24.60 20.13 -27.65
C ASN A 339 -23.46 21.02 -27.13
N ALA A 340 -23.47 22.32 -27.43
CA ALA A 340 -22.46 23.26 -26.95
C ALA A 340 -22.51 23.43 -25.43
N TYR A 341 -23.70 23.55 -24.82
CA TYR A 341 -23.82 23.57 -23.35
C TYR A 341 -23.36 22.26 -22.72
N ALA A 342 -23.74 21.11 -23.30
CA ALA A 342 -23.30 19.81 -22.79
C ALA A 342 -21.77 19.66 -22.81
N LEU A 343 -21.09 20.25 -23.80
CA LEU A 343 -19.63 20.25 -23.88
C LEU A 343 -18.96 21.14 -22.83
N ILE A 344 -19.57 22.28 -22.49
CA ILE A 344 -19.05 23.18 -21.44
C ILE A 344 -19.18 22.55 -20.05
N GLU A 345 -20.20 21.74 -19.84
CA GLU A 345 -20.43 21.01 -18.60
C GLU A 345 -19.63 19.69 -18.50
N ASP A 346 -18.95 19.27 -19.58
CA ASP A 346 -18.12 18.05 -19.60
C ASP A 346 -16.67 18.35 -19.24
N ASP A 347 -16.29 18.04 -18.00
CA ASP A 347 -14.93 18.21 -17.48
C ASP A 347 -13.86 17.37 -18.23
N ASN A 348 -14.27 16.46 -19.13
CA ASN A 348 -13.38 15.66 -19.97
C ASN A 348 -13.29 16.14 -21.43
N ALA A 349 -13.99 17.21 -21.82
CA ALA A 349 -13.97 17.71 -23.18
C ALA A 349 -12.56 18.19 -23.59
N GLY A 350 -12.07 17.76 -24.75
CA GLY A 350 -10.79 18.23 -25.31
C GLY A 350 -10.94 19.53 -26.12
N GLN A 351 -9.83 20.26 -26.30
CA GLN A 351 -9.81 21.48 -27.13
C GLN A 351 -10.34 21.25 -28.55
N ASP A 352 -10.00 20.12 -29.18
CA ASP A 352 -10.48 19.79 -30.53
C ASP A 352 -12.02 19.69 -30.60
N GLN A 353 -12.67 19.17 -29.53
CA GLN A 353 -14.13 19.07 -29.46
C GLN A 353 -14.75 20.45 -29.28
N ILE A 354 -14.14 21.32 -28.48
CA ILE A 354 -14.57 22.71 -28.30
C ILE A 354 -14.47 23.47 -29.63
N ASP A 355 -13.34 23.36 -30.33
CA ASP A 355 -13.11 24.02 -31.63
C ASP A 355 -14.10 23.52 -32.71
N GLU A 356 -14.43 22.22 -32.71
CA GLU A 356 -15.46 21.64 -33.58
C GLU A 356 -16.85 22.18 -33.24
N SER A 357 -17.19 22.25 -31.95
CA SER A 357 -18.47 22.78 -31.46
C SER A 357 -18.65 24.25 -31.87
N VAL A 358 -17.61 25.08 -31.74
CA VAL A 358 -17.60 26.48 -32.24
C VAL A 358 -17.95 26.52 -33.73
N THR A 359 -17.30 25.66 -34.53
CA THR A 359 -17.52 25.60 -35.98
C THR A 359 -18.95 25.22 -36.33
N VAL A 360 -19.48 24.19 -35.67
CA VAL A 360 -20.85 23.70 -35.87
C VAL A 360 -21.87 24.76 -35.46
N LEU A 361 -21.71 25.37 -34.29
CA LEU A 361 -22.62 26.38 -33.76
C LEU A 361 -22.63 27.64 -34.62
N THR A 362 -21.46 28.13 -35.04
CA THR A 362 -21.32 29.28 -35.95
C THR A 362 -21.98 29.02 -37.30
N THR A 363 -21.82 27.82 -37.85
CA THR A 363 -22.43 27.43 -39.12
C THR A 363 -23.95 27.37 -39.00
N ALA A 364 -24.46 26.78 -37.92
CA ALA A 364 -25.89 26.69 -37.66
C ALA A 364 -26.51 28.08 -37.47
N LEU A 365 -25.81 29.00 -36.78
CA LEU A 365 -26.24 30.38 -36.59
C LEU A 365 -26.33 31.12 -37.94
N SER A 366 -25.31 30.98 -38.79
CA SER A 366 -25.29 31.59 -40.12
C SER A 366 -26.45 31.10 -41.01
N ASN A 367 -26.73 29.79 -41.00
CA ASN A 367 -27.81 29.20 -41.79
C ASN A 367 -29.21 29.58 -41.24
N ASN A 368 -29.32 29.82 -39.93
CA ASN A 368 -30.57 30.28 -39.32
C ASN A 368 -31.01 31.64 -39.88
N ASP A 369 -30.08 32.52 -40.20
CA ASP A 369 -30.38 33.82 -40.83
C ASP A 369 -30.75 33.70 -42.31
N GLU A 370 -30.19 32.73 -43.05
CA GLU A 370 -30.53 32.51 -44.47
C GLU A 370 -31.96 31.98 -44.66
N THR A 371 -32.51 31.22 -43.70
CA THR A 371 -33.91 30.76 -43.75
C THR A 371 -34.95 31.87 -43.60
N LYS A 372 -34.54 33.12 -43.30
CA LYS A 372 -35.44 34.29 -43.21
C LYS A 372 -35.60 35.10 -44.51
N VAL A 373 -34.89 34.78 -45.59
CA VAL A 373 -35.09 35.47 -46.88
C VAL A 373 -36.15 34.72 -47.70
N PRO A 374 -37.36 35.26 -47.91
CA PRO A 374 -38.32 34.66 -48.81
C PRO A 374 -37.81 34.84 -50.25
N GLU A 375 -37.77 33.75 -51.02
CA GLU A 375 -37.64 33.81 -52.48
C GLU A 375 -38.81 34.62 -53.07
N GLU A 376 -38.58 35.90 -53.40
CA GLU A 376 -39.49 36.64 -54.28
C GLU A 376 -39.25 36.23 -55.73
N GLU A 377 -40.00 35.26 -56.22
CA GLU A 377 -40.16 34.99 -57.66
C GLU A 377 -41.53 35.52 -58.13
N SER A 378 -41.46 36.70 -58.73
CA SER A 378 -42.24 37.27 -59.83
C SER A 378 -43.53 36.57 -60.30
N SER A 379 -44.60 37.36 -60.26
CA SER A 379 -45.93 37.19 -60.86
C SER A 379 -45.98 36.75 -62.33
N GLU A 380 -46.99 35.93 -62.67
CA GLU A 380 -47.77 36.09 -63.91
C GLU A 380 -49.24 35.67 -63.69
N GLU A 381 -50.12 36.42 -64.36
CA GLU A 381 -51.54 36.63 -64.15
C GLU A 381 -52.40 35.74 -65.08
N ALA A 382 -53.52 35.17 -64.60
CA ALA A 382 -54.70 34.83 -65.44
C ALA A 382 -55.96 34.45 -64.63
N THR A 383 -56.87 35.43 -64.52
CA THR A 383 -58.34 35.37 -64.70
C THR A 383 -59.20 34.21 -64.15
N ALA A 384 -60.07 34.60 -63.21
CA ALA A 384 -61.54 34.42 -63.13
C ALA A 384 -62.20 33.04 -63.38
N GLU A 385 -62.95 32.54 -62.40
CA GLU A 385 -64.42 32.44 -62.48
C GLU A 385 -65.07 32.20 -61.09
N GLU A 386 -66.39 32.41 -61.06
CA GLU A 386 -67.27 32.81 -59.97
C GLU A 386 -68.04 31.62 -59.33
N SER A 387 -68.71 31.89 -58.20
CA SER A 387 -69.89 31.18 -57.63
C SER A 387 -69.64 29.87 -56.85
N THR A 388 -70.35 29.48 -55.78
CA THR A 388 -71.43 29.99 -54.90
C THR A 388 -71.67 28.90 -53.82
N GLU A 389 -72.10 29.30 -52.61
CA GLU A 389 -72.93 28.51 -51.65
C GLU A 389 -72.38 27.16 -51.12
N SER A 390 -72.82 26.54 -50.03
CA SER A 390 -73.55 26.86 -48.79
C SER A 390 -73.68 25.50 -48.08
N SER A 391 -73.51 25.46 -46.76
CA SER A 391 -74.22 24.59 -45.83
C SER A 391 -73.95 23.07 -45.74
N THR A 392 -73.84 22.65 -44.47
CA THR A 392 -74.45 21.48 -43.78
C THR A 392 -73.74 20.13 -43.64
N GLU A 393 -73.72 19.73 -42.36
CA GLU A 393 -73.96 18.40 -41.76
C GLU A 393 -72.80 17.43 -41.46
N GLU A 394 -72.43 17.44 -40.16
CA GLU A 394 -72.16 16.33 -39.22
C GLU A 394 -72.88 14.97 -39.49
N PRO A 395 -72.69 13.91 -38.67
CA PRO A 395 -71.51 13.39 -37.94
C PRO A 395 -71.43 11.83 -38.08
N MET A 396 -70.63 11.14 -37.25
CA MET A 396 -70.85 9.81 -36.61
C MET A 396 -69.50 9.28 -36.09
N LEU A 397 -69.23 9.32 -34.77
CA LEU A 397 -69.57 8.33 -33.72
C LEU A 397 -68.79 7.01 -33.80
N GLU A 398 -67.92 6.78 -32.82
CA GLU A 398 -68.02 5.78 -31.71
C GLU A 398 -66.70 5.87 -30.93
N GLU A 399 -66.63 6.37 -29.69
CA GLU A 399 -67.15 5.88 -28.39
C GLU A 399 -66.46 4.60 -27.87
N SER A 400 -65.63 4.76 -26.84
CA SER A 400 -65.71 4.07 -25.53
C SER A 400 -64.58 4.64 -24.63
N THR A 401 -64.86 5.55 -23.68
CA THR A 401 -65.17 5.28 -22.25
C THR A 401 -64.02 4.52 -21.54
N GLU A 402 -63.47 4.94 -20.38
CA GLU A 402 -64.07 5.69 -19.27
C GLU A 402 -62.98 6.20 -18.29
N GLU A 403 -63.23 7.40 -17.75
CA GLU A 403 -63.01 7.99 -16.39
C GLU A 403 -61.71 7.75 -15.60
N ALA A 404 -60.96 8.80 -15.20
CA ALA A 404 -61.21 9.84 -14.16
C ALA A 404 -61.06 9.28 -12.72
N THR A 405 -60.32 9.87 -11.78
CA THR A 405 -60.46 11.20 -11.12
C THR A 405 -59.24 11.43 -10.20
N THR A 406 -58.48 12.53 -10.36
CA THR A 406 -58.42 13.78 -9.54
C THR A 406 -58.06 13.65 -8.05
N GLU A 407 -56.94 14.30 -7.68
CA GLU A 407 -56.81 15.39 -6.66
C GLU A 407 -56.51 14.86 -5.24
N GLU A 408 -55.75 15.49 -4.33
CA GLU A 408 -55.29 16.87 -4.15
C GLU A 408 -54.16 16.86 -3.08
N SER A 409 -53.24 17.84 -3.18
CA SER A 409 -52.60 18.65 -2.12
C SER A 409 -52.52 18.13 -0.67
N ALA A 410 -51.32 18.21 -0.06
CA ALA A 410 -51.00 19.24 0.95
C ALA A 410 -49.74 18.90 1.78
N GLU A 411 -48.73 19.75 1.64
CA GLU A 411 -47.77 20.14 2.69
C GLU A 411 -48.52 20.78 3.91
N PRO A 412 -47.94 20.94 5.14
CA PRO A 412 -46.65 21.63 5.32
C PRO A 412 -45.80 21.37 6.61
N SER A 413 -44.59 21.97 6.56
CA SER A 413 -43.93 22.83 7.57
C SER A 413 -43.17 22.28 8.82
N LEU A 414 -41.93 22.81 8.92
CA LEU A 414 -41.14 23.24 10.12
C LEU A 414 -40.51 22.11 10.98
N GLU A 415 -39.29 22.21 11.52
CA GLU A 415 -38.57 23.37 12.06
C GLU A 415 -37.06 23.07 12.23
N GLU A 416 -36.30 24.15 12.44
CA GLU A 416 -34.85 24.32 12.58
C GLU A 416 -34.34 24.03 14.01
N SER A 417 -33.13 23.46 14.19
CA SER A 417 -32.25 23.85 15.32
C SER A 417 -30.81 23.33 15.17
N THR A 418 -29.87 24.27 15.23
CA THR A 418 -28.43 24.12 15.49
C THR A 418 -28.15 23.67 16.93
N GLU A 419 -27.12 22.84 17.16
CA GLU A 419 -26.22 23.01 18.31
C GLU A 419 -24.92 22.19 18.18
N GLU A 420 -23.83 22.85 18.55
CA GLU A 420 -22.44 22.40 18.64
C GLU A 420 -22.16 22.02 20.11
N ALA A 421 -21.52 20.88 20.39
CA ALA A 421 -20.82 20.66 21.66
C ALA A 421 -19.81 19.50 21.59
N THR A 422 -18.59 19.84 21.98
CA THR A 422 -17.46 19.00 22.37
C THR A 422 -17.72 18.21 23.66
N ALA A 423 -17.20 16.98 23.78
CA ALA A 423 -16.56 16.44 25.01
C ALA A 423 -16.08 14.99 24.85
N GLU A 424 -14.93 14.75 25.49
CA GLU A 424 -14.10 13.55 25.66
C GLU A 424 -14.73 12.41 26.52
N PRO A 425 -14.03 11.26 26.71
CA PRO A 425 -14.65 9.94 26.75
C PRO A 425 -15.10 9.44 28.13
N SER A 426 -16.05 8.52 28.09
CA SER A 426 -16.65 7.82 29.23
C SER A 426 -15.73 6.76 29.85
N THR A 427 -15.60 6.84 31.18
CA THR A 427 -15.18 5.76 32.09
C THR A 427 -16.40 4.96 32.58
N ASP A 428 -16.09 3.76 33.11
CA ASP A 428 -16.89 2.84 33.92
C ASP A 428 -17.88 1.90 33.19
N GLU A 429 -17.70 0.58 33.33
CA GLU A 429 -18.18 -0.13 34.52
C GLU A 429 -17.54 -1.51 34.70
N ALA A 430 -17.29 -1.82 35.98
CA ALA A 430 -16.91 -3.11 36.52
C ALA A 430 -18.13 -4.02 36.68
N SER A 431 -17.95 -5.33 36.47
CA SER A 431 -18.89 -6.35 36.93
C SER A 431 -18.17 -7.29 37.88
N THR A 432 -18.65 -7.28 39.12
CA THR A 432 -18.36 -8.19 40.22
C THR A 432 -19.06 -9.53 40.02
N VAL A 433 -18.36 -10.65 40.17
CA VAL A 433 -18.96 -11.94 40.57
C VAL A 433 -18.05 -12.61 41.59
N GLU A 434 -18.73 -13.18 42.58
CA GLU A 434 -18.27 -13.62 43.88
C GLU A 434 -17.32 -14.84 43.90
N GLU A 435 -16.51 -14.81 44.94
CA GLU A 435 -15.68 -15.84 45.53
C GLU A 435 -16.49 -17.08 45.96
N ASN A 436 -15.99 -18.28 45.67
CA ASN A 436 -16.25 -19.43 46.53
C ASN A 436 -14.98 -20.28 46.69
N THR A 437 -14.56 -20.38 47.94
CA THR A 437 -13.41 -21.12 48.46
C THR A 437 -13.77 -22.59 48.60
N GLU A 438 -12.91 -23.51 48.19
CA GLU A 438 -12.77 -24.80 48.87
C GLU A 438 -11.33 -25.33 48.75
N GLU A 439 -10.77 -25.59 49.92
CA GLU A 439 -9.41 -26.02 50.22
C GLU A 439 -9.40 -27.54 50.38
N VAL A 440 -8.55 -28.27 49.65
CA VAL A 440 -8.14 -29.64 50.02
C VAL A 440 -6.65 -29.82 49.73
N THR A 441 -5.96 -30.35 50.73
CA THR A 441 -4.52 -30.50 50.89
C THR A 441 -3.98 -31.86 50.42
N THR A 442 -2.68 -31.83 50.03
CA THR A 442 -1.62 -32.85 50.15
C THR A 442 -1.71 -34.18 49.36
N GLU A 443 -0.69 -34.48 48.53
CA GLU A 443 0.47 -35.33 48.89
C GLU A 443 1.50 -35.43 47.73
N GLU A 444 2.73 -35.79 48.09
CA GLU A 444 4.01 -35.71 47.36
C GLU A 444 4.34 -36.91 46.43
N GLU A 445 5.22 -36.59 45.45
CA GLU A 445 6.40 -37.37 44.98
C GLU A 445 6.26 -38.58 43.99
N PRO A 446 7.35 -38.88 43.22
CA PRO A 446 7.28 -39.06 41.76
C PRO A 446 7.61 -40.48 41.27
N ALA A 447 7.47 -40.72 39.97
CA ALA A 447 8.03 -41.89 39.30
C ALA A 447 8.67 -41.51 37.95
N GLU A 448 9.87 -42.05 37.78
CA GLU A 448 10.81 -41.96 36.66
C GLU A 448 10.24 -42.55 35.36
N GLU A 449 10.54 -41.93 34.21
CA GLU A 449 10.58 -42.64 32.93
C GLU A 449 11.83 -42.25 32.13
N GLU A 450 12.61 -43.29 31.81
CA GLU A 450 13.75 -43.26 30.89
C GLU A 450 13.30 -42.90 29.48
N THR A 451 14.10 -42.09 28.78
CA THR A 451 14.04 -42.02 27.31
C THR A 451 15.40 -42.35 26.71
N SER A 452 15.35 -43.36 25.85
CA SER A 452 16.44 -43.94 25.09
C SER A 452 16.92 -43.00 23.97
N GLU A 453 18.24 -42.93 23.83
CA GLU A 453 18.96 -42.35 22.70
C GLU A 453 18.60 -43.04 21.37
N ALA A 454 18.37 -42.24 20.34
CA ALA A 454 18.45 -42.67 18.95
C ALA A 454 19.20 -41.60 18.15
N GLU A 455 20.49 -41.86 17.90
CA GLU A 455 21.30 -41.16 16.90
C GLU A 455 20.72 -41.44 15.49
N ILE A 456 20.42 -40.39 14.73
CA ILE A 456 20.27 -40.45 13.27
C ILE A 456 21.24 -39.45 12.65
N ASP A 457 22.10 -40.02 11.82
CA ASP A 457 23.16 -39.44 10.99
C ASP A 457 22.60 -38.50 9.91
N THR A 458 23.03 -37.24 9.90
CA THR A 458 22.85 -36.31 8.79
C THR A 458 24.15 -35.56 8.50
N ALA A 459 24.99 -36.12 7.64
CA ALA A 459 26.13 -35.44 7.04
C ALA A 459 26.05 -35.51 5.51
N GLN A 460 25.26 -34.65 4.88
CA GLN A 460 25.41 -34.35 3.45
C GLN A 460 24.70 -33.06 3.00
N GLU A 461 25.03 -31.90 3.57
CA GLU A 461 24.57 -30.61 2.99
C GLU A 461 25.50 -29.40 3.21
N SER A 462 26.75 -29.61 3.66
CA SER A 462 27.69 -28.53 3.99
C SER A 462 28.76 -28.20 2.93
N GLU A 463 28.80 -28.88 1.78
CA GLU A 463 29.86 -28.68 0.79
C GLU A 463 29.57 -27.59 -0.27
N GLN A 464 28.34 -27.08 -0.39
CA GLN A 464 27.99 -26.13 -1.47
C GLN A 464 28.16 -24.65 -1.07
N ALA A 465 28.05 -24.31 0.21
CA ALA A 465 28.22 -22.93 0.70
C ALA A 465 29.69 -22.48 0.84
N THR A 466 30.63 -23.41 1.00
CA THR A 466 32.07 -23.12 1.16
C THR A 466 32.80 -22.88 -0.18
N ALA A 467 32.22 -23.33 -1.30
CA ALA A 467 32.78 -23.13 -2.63
C ALA A 467 32.57 -21.69 -3.16
N GLN A 468 31.48 -21.02 -2.77
CA GLN A 468 31.14 -19.69 -3.27
C GLN A 468 31.95 -18.57 -2.59
N SER A 469 32.29 -18.72 -1.30
CA SER A 469 33.15 -17.77 -0.57
C SER A 469 34.63 -17.86 -1.00
N SER A 470 35.09 -19.05 -1.37
CA SER A 470 36.46 -19.28 -1.86
C SER A 470 36.71 -18.61 -3.22
N ASN A 471 35.70 -18.57 -4.10
CA ASN A 471 35.82 -17.92 -5.41
C ASN A 471 35.90 -16.39 -5.29
N THR A 472 35.16 -15.78 -4.37
CA THR A 472 35.21 -14.33 -4.15
C THR A 472 36.57 -13.89 -3.58
N LEU A 473 37.15 -14.68 -2.67
CA LEU A 473 38.46 -14.39 -2.08
C LEU A 473 39.61 -14.56 -3.10
N LEU A 474 39.51 -15.54 -4.01
CA LEU A 474 40.43 -15.73 -5.13
C LEU A 474 40.34 -14.61 -6.18
N ILE A 475 39.13 -14.12 -6.47
CA ILE A 475 38.91 -13.02 -7.42
C ILE A 475 39.49 -11.70 -6.87
N ILE A 476 39.25 -11.39 -5.60
CA ILE A 476 39.81 -10.20 -4.94
C ILE A 476 41.34 -10.30 -4.84
N GLY A 477 41.87 -11.47 -4.47
CA GLY A 477 43.32 -11.71 -4.44
C GLY A 477 43.98 -11.57 -5.82
N GLY A 478 43.31 -12.01 -6.88
CA GLY A 478 43.77 -11.88 -8.26
C GLY A 478 43.84 -10.42 -8.74
N ILE A 479 42.84 -9.60 -8.39
CA ILE A 479 42.80 -8.17 -8.75
C ILE A 479 43.94 -7.41 -8.06
N VAL A 480 44.20 -7.69 -6.77
CA VAL A 480 45.29 -7.05 -6.02
C VAL A 480 46.66 -7.40 -6.62
N LEU A 481 46.90 -8.67 -6.97
CA LEU A 481 48.14 -9.10 -7.62
C LEU A 481 48.33 -8.46 -9.00
N PHE A 482 47.26 -8.27 -9.77
CA PHE A 482 47.32 -7.63 -11.07
C PHE A 482 47.68 -6.13 -10.97
N VAL A 483 47.10 -5.43 -9.99
CA VAL A 483 47.43 -4.02 -9.71
C VAL A 483 48.89 -3.87 -9.26
N LEU A 484 49.38 -4.76 -8.38
CA LEU A 484 50.78 -4.75 -7.95
C LEU A 484 51.75 -5.04 -9.11
N ALA A 485 51.40 -5.97 -10.01
CA ALA A 485 52.20 -6.26 -11.20
C ALA A 485 52.22 -5.07 -12.19
N ALA A 486 51.10 -4.37 -12.37
CA ALA A 486 51.02 -3.18 -13.20
C ALA A 486 51.88 -2.04 -12.63
N ILE A 487 51.84 -1.83 -11.31
CA ILE A 487 52.69 -0.84 -10.62
C ILE A 487 54.17 -1.21 -10.77
N ALA A 488 54.54 -2.47 -10.61
CA ALA A 488 55.92 -2.94 -10.80
C ALA A 488 56.40 -2.74 -12.25
N ALA A 489 55.54 -2.98 -13.25
CA ALA A 489 55.84 -2.75 -14.66
C ALA A 489 56.05 -1.26 -14.97
N ILE A 490 55.24 -0.37 -14.39
CA ILE A 490 55.37 1.08 -14.52
C ILE A 490 56.69 1.56 -13.89
N VAL A 491 57.05 1.04 -12.71
CA VAL A 491 58.32 1.35 -12.04
C VAL A 491 59.53 0.86 -12.85
N LEU A 492 59.44 -0.32 -13.48
CA LEU A 492 60.49 -0.86 -14.33
C LEU A 492 60.63 -0.09 -15.66
N LEU A 493 59.52 0.37 -16.25
CA LEU A 493 59.50 1.22 -17.45
C LEU A 493 60.05 2.62 -17.16
N ALA A 494 59.77 3.18 -15.97
CA ALA A 494 60.33 4.46 -15.53
C ALA A 494 61.84 4.38 -15.25
N ARG A 495 62.38 3.19 -14.90
CA ARG A 495 63.83 2.96 -14.72
C ARG A 495 64.60 2.72 -16.02
N ARG A 496 63.93 2.50 -17.15
CA ARG A 496 64.56 2.25 -18.47
C ARG A 496 64.65 3.49 -19.37
N LYS A 497 64.22 4.67 -18.92
CA LYS A 497 64.35 5.94 -19.66
C LYS A 497 65.48 6.81 -19.13
#